data_AF-A0AAU6WSE9-F1
#
_entry.id   AF-A0AAU6WSE9-F1
#
_cell.length_a   1.000
_cell.length_b   1.000
_cell.length_c   1.000
_cell.angle_alpha   90.00
_cell.angle_beta   90.00
_cell.angle_gamma   90.00
#
_symmetry.space_group_name_H-M   'P 1'
#
loop_
_entity.id
_entity.type
_entity.pdbx_description
1 polymer ?
#
loop_
_entity_poly.entity_id
_entity_poly.type
_entity_poly.pdbx_seq_one_letter_code
_entity_poly.pdbx_strand_id
1 'polypeptide(L)'
;MISFFERFFEFQKKIHQSVFAWTPFSIGDLLYLLTGIFLLYYSMILFKKNKRHSSLLSILIGINIFYFLYQVFWGMLYFQVPIIKKLATQEEPTIEKAKILAQEYLEKCKKTRKLVKEDRNGIFIITDLQALQREILLQQTRLPKNISGKKFLKSTLLNPAFLKK
;
A
#
# COMPACT_ATOMS: atom_id res chain seq x y z
N MET A 1 13.93 -6.32 -21.11
CA MET A 1 14.51 -5.87 -19.83
C MET A 1 13.42 -5.42 -18.85
N ILE A 2 12.48 -4.55 -19.24
CA ILE A 2 11.39 -4.04 -18.36
C ILE A 2 10.42 -5.14 -17.90
N SER A 3 10.09 -6.11 -18.76
CA SER A 3 9.18 -7.22 -18.44
C SER A 3 9.70 -8.18 -17.37
N PHE A 4 11.02 -8.28 -17.20
CA PHE A 4 11.63 -9.08 -16.14
C PHE A 4 11.36 -8.45 -14.77
N PHE A 5 11.63 -7.15 -14.62
CA PHE A 5 11.39 -6.42 -13.38
C PHE A 5 9.92 -6.38 -13.00
N GLU A 6 9.01 -6.28 -13.98
CA GLU A 6 7.58 -6.37 -13.73
C GLU A 6 7.17 -7.74 -13.17
N ARG A 7 7.67 -8.83 -13.76
CA ARG A 7 7.41 -10.20 -13.28
C ARG A 7 8.00 -10.43 -11.89
N PHE A 8 9.22 -9.95 -11.66
CA PHE A 8 9.88 -10.03 -10.37
C PHE A 8 9.11 -9.25 -9.31
N PHE A 9 8.64 -8.03 -9.64
CA PHE A 9 7.79 -7.23 -8.75
C PHE A 9 6.51 -7.96 -8.37
N GLU A 10 5.77 -8.52 -9.32
CA GLU A 10 4.53 -9.25 -9.01
C GLU A 10 4.78 -10.54 -8.20
N PHE A 11 5.93 -11.20 -8.39
CA PHE A 11 6.34 -12.33 -7.54
C PHE A 11 6.68 -11.89 -6.11
N GLN A 12 7.55 -10.88 -5.97
CA GLN A 12 7.96 -10.32 -4.69
C GLN A 12 6.78 -9.79 -3.89
N LYS A 13 5.85 -9.09 -4.54
CA LYS A 13 4.60 -8.59 -3.95
C LYS A 13 3.73 -9.71 -3.39
N LYS A 14 3.60 -10.86 -4.07
CA LYS A 14 2.85 -12.02 -3.56
C LYS A 14 3.49 -12.56 -2.27
N ILE A 15 4.81 -12.66 -2.24
CA ILE A 15 5.54 -13.10 -1.05
C ILE A 15 5.35 -12.09 0.08
N HIS A 16 5.56 -10.80 -0.17
CA HIS A 16 5.35 -9.74 0.83
C HIS A 16 3.94 -9.77 1.40
N GLN A 17 2.91 -9.87 0.56
CA GLN A 17 1.53 -9.98 1.04
C GLN A 17 1.32 -11.25 1.86
N SER A 18 1.88 -12.39 1.45
CA SER A 18 1.72 -13.64 2.19
C SER A 18 2.39 -13.60 3.57
N VAL A 19 3.56 -12.98 3.69
CA VAL A 19 4.35 -12.97 4.93
C VAL A 19 3.93 -11.81 5.86
N PHE A 20 3.52 -10.68 5.29
CA PHE A 20 3.32 -9.43 6.05
C PHE A 20 1.87 -8.94 6.11
N ALA A 21 0.91 -9.52 5.39
CA ALA A 21 -0.49 -9.04 5.45
C ALA A 21 -1.18 -9.27 6.79
N TRP A 22 -0.65 -10.16 7.64
CA TRP A 22 -1.20 -10.42 8.98
C TRP A 22 -0.84 -9.32 10.00
N THR A 23 0.22 -8.54 9.75
CA THR A 23 0.65 -7.49 10.68
C THR A 23 -0.09 -6.18 10.41
N PRO A 24 -0.54 -5.46 11.45
CA PRO A 24 -1.26 -4.20 11.28
C PRO A 24 -0.35 -3.00 10.97
N PHE A 25 0.97 -3.21 10.96
CA PHE A 25 1.99 -2.17 10.71
C PHE A 25 2.93 -2.58 9.57
N SER A 26 3.60 -1.59 8.97
CA SER A 26 4.56 -1.79 7.88
C SER A 26 5.89 -2.32 8.41
N ILE A 27 6.29 -3.51 7.98
CA ILE A 27 7.57 -4.12 8.36
C ILE A 27 8.76 -3.40 7.70
N GLY A 28 8.55 -2.82 6.51
CA GLY A 28 9.57 -1.99 5.86
C GLY A 28 9.96 -0.80 6.74
N ASP A 29 8.98 -0.12 7.33
CA ASP A 29 9.23 1.05 8.18
C ASP A 29 10.00 0.68 9.45
N LEU A 30 9.69 -0.49 10.04
CA LEU A 30 10.42 -1.02 11.18
C LEU A 30 11.90 -1.31 10.82
N LEU A 31 12.14 -1.93 9.67
CA LEU A 31 13.49 -2.23 9.19
C LEU A 31 14.27 -0.95 8.86
N TYR A 32 13.62 0.05 8.29
CA TYR A 32 14.22 1.37 8.05
C TYR A 32 14.59 2.06 9.36
N LEU A 33 13.71 2.00 10.37
CA LEU A 33 13.99 2.57 11.68
C LEU A 33 15.19 1.87 12.35
N LEU A 34 15.23 0.54 12.35
CA LEU A 34 16.34 -0.23 12.92
C LEU A 34 17.67 0.08 12.22
N THR A 35 17.67 0.12 10.90
CA THR A 35 18.89 0.43 10.12
C THR A 35 19.30 1.89 10.30
N GLY A 36 18.35 2.81 10.42
CA GLY A 36 18.60 4.21 10.75
C GLY A 36 19.25 4.38 12.13
N ILE A 37 18.74 3.70 13.17
CA ILE A 37 19.33 3.70 14.51
C ILE A 37 20.75 3.13 14.48
N PHE A 38 20.97 2.02 13.76
CA PHE A 38 22.30 1.44 13.57
C PHE A 38 23.26 2.45 12.93
N LEU A 39 22.87 3.11 11.84
CA LEU A 39 23.71 4.11 11.16
C LEU A 39 24.00 5.31 12.07
N LEU A 40 23.01 5.80 12.82
CA LEU A 40 23.20 6.89 13.78
C LEU A 40 24.17 6.51 14.89
N TYR A 41 24.04 5.30 15.45
CA TYR A 41 24.93 4.80 16.50
C TYR A 41 26.39 4.74 16.04
N TYR A 42 26.65 4.15 14.87
CA TYR A 42 28.02 4.08 14.34
C TYR A 42 28.54 5.44 13.87
N SER A 43 27.67 6.34 13.41
CA SER A 43 28.03 7.73 13.11
C SER A 43 28.50 8.48 14.36
N MET A 44 27.85 8.27 15.52
CA MET A 44 28.32 8.84 16.79
C MET A 44 29.67 8.24 17.23
N ILE A 45 29.88 6.94 17.02
CA ILE A 45 31.15 6.27 17.39
C ILE A 45 32.29 6.65 16.44
N LEU A 46 31.98 7.04 15.21
CA LEU A 46 32.96 7.47 14.22
C LEU A 46 33.83 8.63 14.72
N PHE A 47 33.28 9.52 15.55
CA PHE A 47 34.00 10.63 16.16
C PHE A 47 35.03 10.20 17.21
N LYS A 48 34.97 8.96 17.72
CA LYS A 48 35.98 8.40 18.63
C LYS A 48 37.17 7.88 17.83
N LYS A 49 38.32 8.57 17.92
CA LYS A 49 39.56 8.26 17.16
C LYS A 49 39.94 6.77 17.18
N ASN A 50 39.83 6.10 18.33
CA ASN A 50 40.23 4.69 18.48
C ASN A 50 39.35 3.68 17.75
N LYS A 51 38.12 4.06 17.32
CA LYS A 51 37.18 3.17 16.64
C LYS A 51 36.80 3.64 15.23
N ARG A 52 37.48 4.66 14.69
CA ARG A 52 37.11 5.32 13.44
C ARG A 52 37.06 4.35 12.25
N HIS A 53 38.10 3.54 12.05
CA HIS A 53 38.17 2.61 10.92
C HIS A 53 37.07 1.55 10.96
N SER A 54 36.89 0.91 12.13
CA SER A 54 35.81 -0.08 12.33
C SER A 54 34.43 0.55 12.14
N SER A 55 34.22 1.78 12.60
CA SER A 55 32.93 2.46 12.48
C SER A 55 32.62 2.84 11.03
N LEU A 56 33.62 3.26 10.24
CA LEU A 56 33.45 3.52 8.81
C LEU A 56 33.00 2.27 8.05
N LEU A 57 33.65 1.13 8.32
CA LEU A 57 33.25 -0.14 7.70
C LEU A 57 31.82 -0.53 8.09
N SER A 58 31.45 -0.41 9.37
CA SER A 58 30.08 -0.67 9.83
C SER A 58 29.06 0.25 9.18
N ILE A 59 29.37 1.54 9.02
CA ILE A 59 28.50 2.50 8.31
C ILE A 59 28.34 2.09 6.85
N LEU A 60 29.42 1.75 6.16
CA LEU A 60 29.37 1.35 4.74
C LEU A 60 28.52 0.09 4.55
N ILE A 61 28.66 -0.89 5.45
CA ILE A 61 27.81 -2.09 5.48
C ILE A 61 26.35 -1.68 5.73
N GLY A 62 26.10 -0.83 6.72
CA GLY A 62 24.76 -0.34 7.04
C GLY A 62 24.09 0.40 5.88
N ILE A 63 24.84 1.20 5.12
CA ILE A 63 24.34 1.91 3.93
C ILE A 63 23.96 0.91 2.84
N ASN A 64 24.76 -0.13 2.61
CA ASN A 64 24.44 -1.17 1.64
C ASN A 64 23.19 -1.95 2.04
N ILE A 65 23.04 -2.30 3.32
CA ILE A 65 21.84 -2.94 3.86
C ILE A 65 20.63 -2.00 3.69
N PHE A 66 20.77 -0.73 4.05
CA PHE A 66 19.72 0.26 3.89
C PHE A 66 19.28 0.40 2.42
N TYR A 67 20.23 0.49 1.50
CA TYR A 67 19.97 0.56 0.06
C TYR A 67 19.25 -0.69 -0.45
N PHE A 68 19.69 -1.88 -0.02
CA PHE A 68 19.03 -3.13 -0.37
C PHE A 68 17.59 -3.19 0.15
N LEU A 69 17.36 -2.86 1.42
CA LEU A 69 16.03 -2.76 2.01
C LEU A 69 15.16 -1.76 1.26
N TYR A 70 15.72 -0.58 0.98
CA TYR A 70 15.04 0.46 0.22
C TYR A 70 14.61 -0.08 -1.13
N GLN A 71 15.50 -0.76 -1.86
CA GLN A 71 15.18 -1.32 -3.16
C GLN A 71 14.04 -2.34 -3.08
N VAL A 72 14.10 -3.29 -2.13
CA VAL A 72 13.12 -4.37 -1.99
C VAL A 72 11.74 -3.86 -1.55
N PHE A 73 11.68 -2.96 -0.57
CA PHE A 73 10.41 -2.49 0.00
C PHE A 73 9.81 -1.31 -0.76
N TRP A 74 10.64 -0.40 -1.28
CA TRP A 74 10.20 0.83 -1.94
C TRP A 74 10.63 0.92 -3.41
N GLY A 75 11.91 0.71 -3.72
CA GLY A 75 12.48 0.90 -5.06
C GLY A 75 11.81 0.06 -6.13
N MET A 76 11.33 -1.13 -5.77
CA MET A 76 10.59 -2.00 -6.68
C MET A 76 9.26 -1.41 -7.18
N LEU A 77 8.68 -0.42 -6.47
CA LEU A 77 7.45 0.27 -6.86
C LEU A 77 7.59 1.03 -8.19
N TYR A 78 8.77 1.55 -8.50
CA TYR A 78 9.05 2.33 -9.71
C TYR A 78 9.04 1.50 -11.00
N PHE A 79 9.09 0.16 -10.89
CA PHE A 79 8.99 -0.74 -12.05
C PHE A 79 7.54 -1.09 -12.40
N GLN A 80 6.54 -0.57 -11.67
CA GLN A 80 5.15 -0.78 -12.03
C GLN A 80 4.81 -0.07 -13.34
N VAL A 81 4.22 -0.82 -14.27
CA VAL A 81 3.69 -0.24 -15.51
C VAL A 81 2.57 0.75 -15.17
N PRO A 82 2.62 2.00 -15.69
CA PRO A 82 1.56 2.99 -15.52
C PRO A 82 0.20 2.42 -15.88
N ILE A 83 -0.83 2.76 -15.10
CA ILE A 83 -2.19 2.22 -15.28
C ILE A 83 -2.73 2.51 -16.68
N ILE A 84 -2.41 3.66 -17.27
CA ILE A 84 -2.83 4.01 -18.62
C ILE A 84 -2.29 3.05 -19.68
N LYS A 85 -1.07 2.54 -19.51
CA LYS A 85 -0.49 1.52 -20.40
C LYS A 85 -1.13 0.15 -20.19
N LYS A 86 -1.67 -0.12 -18.98
CA LYS A 86 -2.45 -1.34 -18.68
C LYS A 86 -3.87 -1.25 -19.24
N LEU A 87 -4.41 -0.05 -19.40
CA LEU A 87 -5.74 0.24 -19.93
C LEU A 87 -5.62 0.80 -21.36
N ALA A 88 -5.04 0.02 -22.28
CA ALA A 88 -4.70 0.48 -23.64
C ALA A 88 -5.87 1.06 -24.46
N THR A 89 -7.12 0.79 -24.06
CA THR A 89 -8.33 1.33 -24.72
C THR A 89 -8.79 2.67 -24.13
N GLN A 90 -8.16 3.18 -23.08
CA GLN A 90 -8.59 4.39 -22.38
C GLN A 90 -7.77 5.60 -22.84
N GLU A 91 -8.46 6.70 -23.10
CA GLU A 91 -7.85 7.98 -23.42
C GLU A 91 -7.14 8.59 -22.20
N GLU A 92 -6.24 9.54 -22.46
CA GLU A 92 -5.58 10.29 -21.39
C GLU A 92 -6.60 11.03 -20.52
N PRO A 93 -6.37 11.08 -19.18
CA PRO A 93 -7.30 11.74 -18.27
C PRO A 93 -7.30 13.25 -18.51
N THR A 94 -8.45 13.80 -18.91
CA THR A 94 -8.65 15.24 -19.07
C THR A 94 -9.31 15.85 -17.84
N ILE A 95 -9.03 17.13 -17.59
CA ILE A 95 -9.63 17.88 -16.48
C ILE A 95 -11.16 17.95 -16.61
N GLU A 96 -11.68 18.06 -17.83
CA GLU A 96 -13.13 18.10 -18.09
C GLU A 96 -13.81 16.78 -17.69
N LYS A 97 -13.25 15.64 -18.11
CA LYS A 97 -13.76 14.32 -17.70
C LYS A 97 -13.69 14.14 -16.19
N ALA A 98 -12.61 14.59 -15.55
CA ALA A 98 -12.47 14.55 -14.10
C ALA A 98 -13.56 15.37 -13.39
N LYS A 99 -13.90 16.56 -13.90
CA LYS A 99 -14.99 17.41 -13.36
C LYS A 99 -16.35 16.73 -13.50
N ILE A 100 -16.66 16.18 -14.68
CA ILE A 100 -17.92 15.47 -14.93
C ILE A 100 -18.06 14.28 -13.98
N LEU A 101 -17.01 13.45 -13.87
CA LEU A 101 -17.00 12.30 -12.97
C LEU A 101 -17.12 12.73 -11.50
N ALA A 102 -16.43 13.81 -11.08
CA ALA A 102 -16.53 14.31 -9.72
C ALA A 102 -17.97 14.73 -9.38
N GLN A 103 -18.66 15.41 -10.30
CA GLN A 103 -20.04 15.80 -10.13
C GLN A 103 -20.98 14.58 -10.09
N GLU A 104 -20.78 13.62 -10.99
CA GLU A 104 -21.56 12.37 -11.00
C GLU A 104 -21.39 11.57 -9.71
N TYR A 105 -20.15 11.44 -9.22
CA TYR A 105 -19.87 10.76 -7.96
C TYR A 105 -20.43 11.53 -6.76
N LEU A 106 -20.40 12.86 -6.77
CA LEU A 106 -21.02 13.66 -5.72
C LEU A 106 -22.52 13.39 -5.63
N GLU A 107 -23.23 13.37 -6.76
CA GLU A 107 -24.68 13.09 -6.78
C GLU A 107 -24.99 11.65 -6.38
N LYS A 108 -24.18 10.68 -6.82
CA LYS A 108 -24.27 9.29 -6.36
C LYS A 108 -24.08 9.20 -4.85
N CYS A 109 -23.07 9.86 -4.28
CA CYS A 109 -22.82 9.90 -2.85
C CYS A 109 -23.98 10.54 -2.08
N LYS A 110 -24.52 11.68 -2.53
CA LYS A 110 -25.70 12.30 -1.91
C LYS A 110 -26.91 11.36 -1.91
N LYS A 111 -27.13 10.64 -3.01
CA LYS A 111 -28.23 9.67 -3.13
C LYS A 111 -28.05 8.48 -2.19
N THR A 112 -26.86 7.88 -2.16
CA THR A 112 -26.60 6.70 -1.33
C THR A 112 -26.51 7.05 0.16
N ARG A 113 -26.05 8.25 0.51
CA ARG A 113 -26.02 8.75 1.89
C ARG A 113 -27.42 8.76 2.54
N LYS A 114 -28.48 9.00 1.77
CA LYS A 114 -29.88 8.92 2.27
C LYS A 114 -30.32 7.51 2.65
N LEU A 115 -29.61 6.47 2.21
CA LEU A 115 -29.96 5.07 2.44
C LEU A 115 -29.34 4.50 3.73
N VAL A 116 -28.44 5.23 4.36
CA VAL A 116 -27.73 4.80 5.58
C VAL A 116 -28.19 5.60 6.79
N LYS A 117 -28.15 4.97 7.96
CA LYS A 117 -28.47 5.63 9.22
C LYS A 117 -27.26 6.41 9.70
N GLU A 118 -27.49 7.61 10.21
CA GLU A 118 -26.47 8.46 10.80
C GLU A 118 -26.84 8.80 12.25
N ASP A 119 -25.84 8.97 13.09
CA ASP A 119 -26.01 9.56 14.42
C ASP A 119 -26.17 11.08 14.35
N ARG A 120 -26.29 11.73 15.50
CA ARG A 120 -26.45 13.19 15.59
C ARG A 120 -25.23 13.98 15.08
N ASN A 121 -24.07 13.32 14.95
CA ASN A 121 -22.81 13.90 14.50
C ASN A 121 -22.53 13.60 13.01
N GLY A 122 -23.46 12.93 12.31
CA GLY A 122 -23.30 12.55 10.91
C GLY A 122 -22.39 11.33 10.70
N ILE A 123 -22.17 10.53 11.75
CA ILE A 123 -21.40 9.28 11.69
C ILE A 123 -22.34 8.14 11.31
N PHE A 124 -21.92 7.31 10.34
CA PHE A 124 -22.71 6.17 9.90
C PHE A 124 -22.87 5.11 10.99
N ILE A 125 -24.10 4.70 11.24
CA ILE A 125 -24.43 3.64 12.20
C ILE A 125 -24.55 2.31 11.45
N ILE A 126 -23.60 1.40 11.71
CA ILE A 126 -23.62 0.05 11.17
C ILE A 126 -24.45 -0.83 12.11
N THR A 127 -25.60 -1.30 11.63
CA THR A 127 -26.52 -2.14 12.40
C THR A 127 -26.13 -3.63 12.37
N ASP A 128 -25.64 -4.11 11.23
CA ASP A 128 -25.15 -5.47 11.06
C ASP A 128 -23.82 -5.48 10.30
N LEU A 129 -22.74 -5.72 11.04
CA LEU A 129 -21.39 -5.81 10.49
C LEU A 129 -21.21 -7.02 9.58
N GLN A 130 -21.82 -8.17 9.90
CA GLN A 130 -21.65 -9.40 9.12
C GLN A 130 -22.39 -9.30 7.79
N ALA A 131 -23.61 -8.76 7.77
CA ALA A 131 -24.34 -8.51 6.54
C ALA A 131 -23.59 -7.52 5.64
N LEU A 132 -23.05 -6.42 6.21
CA LEU A 132 -22.26 -5.46 5.47
C LEU A 132 -21.00 -6.10 4.85
N GLN A 133 -20.28 -6.92 5.62
CA GLN A 133 -19.11 -7.64 5.11
C GLN A 133 -19.47 -8.60 3.97
N ARG A 134 -20.57 -9.35 4.08
CA ARG A 134 -21.05 -10.25 3.03
C ARG A 134 -21.43 -9.50 1.76
N GLU A 135 -22.11 -8.36 1.89
CA GLU A 135 -22.49 -7.52 0.76
C GLU A 135 -21.25 -6.94 0.05
N ILE A 136 -20.27 -6.43 0.80
CA ILE A 136 -19.00 -5.94 0.24
C ILE A 136 -18.30 -7.04 -0.57
N LEU A 137 -18.20 -8.26 0.01
CA LEU A 137 -17.60 -9.40 -0.68
C LEU A 137 -18.39 -9.77 -1.95
N LEU A 138 -19.72 -9.73 -1.89
CA LEU A 138 -20.58 -10.01 -3.05
C LEU A 138 -20.37 -8.98 -4.16
N GLN A 139 -20.35 -7.69 -3.85
CA GLN A 139 -20.13 -6.63 -4.84
C GLN A 139 -18.74 -6.74 -5.50
N GLN A 140 -17.72 -7.19 -4.75
CA GLN A 140 -16.40 -7.43 -5.31
C GLN A 140 -16.38 -8.53 -6.37
N THR A 141 -17.23 -9.55 -6.24
CA THR A 141 -17.35 -10.59 -7.28
C THR A 141 -17.92 -10.06 -8.60
N ARG A 142 -18.62 -8.92 -8.57
CA ARG A 142 -19.24 -8.29 -9.74
C ARG A 142 -18.27 -7.38 -10.51
N LEU A 143 -17.07 -7.13 -10.00
CA LEU A 143 -16.09 -6.29 -10.67
C LEU A 143 -15.58 -6.97 -11.98
N PRO A 144 -15.43 -6.21 -13.07
CA PRO A 144 -14.98 -6.76 -14.34
C PRO A 144 -13.57 -7.35 -14.21
N LYS A 145 -13.40 -8.60 -14.67
CA LYS A 145 -12.14 -9.35 -14.58
C LYS A 145 -10.95 -8.63 -15.24
N ASN A 146 -11.22 -7.81 -16.27
CA ASN A 146 -10.21 -7.03 -16.99
C ASN A 146 -9.57 -5.92 -16.12
N ILE A 147 -10.26 -5.46 -15.08
CA ILE A 147 -9.74 -4.50 -14.09
C ILE A 147 -9.25 -5.25 -12.84
N SER A 148 -9.95 -6.33 -12.49
CA SER A 148 -9.72 -7.12 -11.29
C SER A 148 -8.95 -8.41 -11.55
N GLY A 149 -7.81 -8.34 -12.23
CA GLY A 149 -6.91 -9.50 -12.41
C GLY A 149 -6.19 -9.95 -11.13
N LYS A 150 -6.45 -9.32 -9.97
CA LYS A 150 -5.83 -9.66 -8.69
C LYS A 150 -6.56 -10.85 -8.06
N LYS A 151 -5.82 -11.93 -7.76
CA LYS A 151 -6.32 -13.06 -6.96
C LYS A 151 -6.59 -12.55 -5.54
N PHE A 152 -7.87 -12.46 -5.18
CA PHE A 152 -8.29 -11.93 -3.88
C PHE A 152 -7.89 -12.89 -2.75
N LEU A 153 -6.99 -12.45 -1.87
CA LEU A 153 -6.71 -13.12 -0.60
C LEU A 153 -7.80 -12.74 0.39
N LYS A 154 -8.51 -13.75 0.91
CA LYS A 154 -9.63 -13.63 1.85
C LYS A 154 -9.26 -12.85 3.14
N SER A 155 -7.96 -12.78 3.47
CA SER A 155 -7.43 -12.18 4.70
C SER A 155 -7.11 -10.67 4.61
N THR A 156 -7.07 -10.06 3.42
CA THR A 156 -6.51 -8.70 3.26
C THR A 156 -7.54 -7.57 3.30
N LEU A 157 -8.83 -7.88 3.27
CA LEU A 157 -9.80 -6.93 2.69
C LEU A 157 -10.62 -6.10 3.68
N LEU A 158 -10.65 -6.49 4.95
CA LEU A 158 -11.19 -5.69 6.03
C LEU A 158 -10.29 -5.87 7.23
N ASN A 159 -9.37 -4.93 7.46
CA ASN A 159 -8.74 -4.86 8.77
C ASN A 159 -9.85 -4.42 9.77
N PRO A 160 -10.29 -5.30 10.69
CA PRO A 160 -11.40 -4.99 11.58
C PRO A 160 -11.12 -3.78 12.49
N ALA A 161 -9.85 -3.36 12.59
CA ALA A 161 -9.45 -2.13 13.26
C ALA A 161 -10.05 -0.85 12.64
N PHE A 162 -10.34 -0.82 11.33
CA PHE A 162 -10.94 0.37 10.70
C PHE A 162 -12.46 0.48 10.88
N LEU A 163 -13.12 -0.61 11.32
CA LEU A 163 -14.56 -0.65 11.56
C LEU A 163 -14.94 -0.76 13.03
N LYS A 164 -13.97 -1.01 13.91
CA LYS A 164 -14.13 -0.91 15.37
C LYS A 164 -13.75 0.51 15.81
N LYS A 165 -14.73 1.41 15.82
CA LYS A 165 -14.72 2.56 16.70
C LYS A 165 -16.14 2.94 17.09
#